data_AF-A0A1Y4W8L4-F1
#
_entry.id   AF-A0A1Y4W8L4-F1
#
_cell.length_a   1.000
_cell.length_b   1.000
_cell.length_c   1.000
_cell.angle_alpha   90.00
_cell.angle_beta   90.00
_cell.angle_gamma   90.00
#
_symmetry.space_group_name_H-M   'P 1'
#
loop_
_entity.id
_entity.type
_entity.pdbx_description
1 polymer ?
#
loop_
_entity_poly.entity_id
_entity_poly.type
_entity_poly.pdbx_seq_one_letter_code
_entity_poly.pdbx_strand_id
1 'polypeptide(L)'
;MGVIGIGVGTAKMGRICRDKAGNITDQSTARWDADPAGGSVAIWPMDPEKLEPSGPAEVYGDWDAAAYLRRVVELIHPNRRINIPDLEAMIRAAAKAGEDICTYCPDCNCRDCIVNEWKEDPDDE
;
A
#
# COMPACT_ATOMS: atom_id res chain seq x y z
N MET A 1 11.71 -14.63 -17.25
CA MET A 1 10.46 -13.84 -17.15
C MET A 1 10.14 -13.74 -15.67
N GLY A 2 10.03 -12.54 -15.11
CA GLY A 2 9.55 -12.38 -13.73
C GLY A 2 8.03 -12.35 -13.73
N VAL A 3 7.39 -13.12 -12.85
CA VAL A 3 5.94 -13.11 -12.65
C VAL A 3 5.68 -12.72 -11.19
N ILE A 4 4.69 -11.87 -10.99
CA ILE A 4 4.25 -11.44 -9.66
C ILE A 4 2.75 -11.66 -9.55
N GLY A 5 2.30 -11.97 -8.34
CA GLY A 5 0.89 -11.96 -7.98
C GLY A 5 0.55 -10.62 -7.33
N ILE A 6 -0.61 -10.08 -7.68
CA ILE A 6 -1.21 -8.92 -7.04
C ILE A 6 -2.67 -9.29 -6.75
N GLY A 7 -3.09 -9.14 -5.50
CA GLY A 7 -4.44 -9.45 -5.06
C GLY A 7 -5.05 -8.34 -4.21
N VAL A 8 -6.36 -8.16 -4.33
CA VAL A 8 -7.17 -7.27 -3.46
C VAL A 8 -7.84 -8.11 -2.37
N GLY A 9 -7.85 -7.61 -1.15
CA GLY A 9 -8.35 -8.35 -0.01
C GLY A 9 -8.49 -7.56 1.26
N THR A 10 -8.74 -8.28 2.34
CA THR A 10 -8.89 -7.73 3.70
C THR A 10 -7.77 -8.24 4.58
N ALA A 11 -6.99 -7.31 5.15
CA ALA A 11 -5.98 -7.63 6.16
C ALA A 11 -6.62 -7.68 7.55
N LYS A 12 -6.31 -8.72 8.32
CA LYS A 12 -6.71 -8.85 9.73
C LYS A 12 -5.47 -8.93 10.58
N MET A 13 -5.34 -7.99 11.51
CA MET A 13 -4.27 -8.06 12.51
C MET A 13 -4.52 -9.21 13.47
N GLY A 14 -3.44 -9.91 13.81
CA GLY A 14 -3.46 -10.90 14.87
C GLY A 14 -3.62 -10.21 16.23
N ARG A 15 -4.24 -10.90 17.16
CA ARG A 15 -4.46 -10.39 18.52
C ARG A 15 -4.15 -11.48 19.53
N ILE A 16 -3.50 -11.09 20.63
CA ILE A 16 -3.35 -11.92 21.82
C ILE A 16 -4.06 -11.21 22.97
N CYS A 17 -5.07 -11.86 23.56
CA CYS A 17 -5.72 -11.42 24.78
C CYS A 17 -5.17 -12.20 25.97
N ARG A 18 -4.96 -11.50 27.08
CA ARG A 18 -4.51 -12.11 28.34
C ARG A 18 -5.47 -11.78 29.48
N ASP A 19 -5.61 -12.69 30.43
CA ASP A 19 -6.31 -12.44 31.68
C ASP A 19 -5.48 -11.58 32.66
N LYS A 20 -6.03 -11.30 33.84
CA LYS A 20 -5.33 -10.55 34.91
C LYS A 20 -4.09 -11.26 35.46
N ALA A 21 -3.98 -12.58 35.30
CA ALA A 21 -2.84 -13.37 35.72
C ALA A 21 -1.77 -13.50 34.61
N GLY A 22 -2.02 -12.94 33.43
CA GLY A 22 -1.12 -12.98 32.28
C GLY A 22 -1.26 -14.23 31.41
N ASN A 23 -2.23 -15.10 31.66
CA ASN A 23 -2.48 -16.27 30.82
C ASN A 23 -3.19 -15.86 29.54
N ILE A 24 -2.85 -16.51 28.42
CA ILE A 24 -3.50 -16.27 27.13
C ILE A 24 -4.92 -16.81 27.19
N THR A 25 -5.90 -15.96 26.91
CA THR A 25 -7.33 -16.32 26.87
C THR A 25 -7.88 -16.40 25.45
N ASP A 26 -7.28 -15.66 24.51
CA ASP A 26 -7.63 -15.68 23.10
C ASP A 26 -6.40 -15.34 22.26
N GLN A 27 -6.24 -16.00 21.12
CA GLN A 27 -5.14 -15.77 20.19
C GLN A 27 -5.60 -15.96 18.76
N SER A 28 -5.35 -14.94 17.93
CA SER A 28 -5.50 -14.97 16.49
C SER A 28 -4.20 -14.57 15.81
N THR A 29 -3.90 -15.20 14.67
CA THR A 29 -2.76 -14.85 13.83
C THR A 29 -3.14 -13.77 12.84
N ALA A 30 -2.18 -12.90 12.50
CA ALA A 30 -2.36 -11.99 11.39
C ALA A 30 -2.57 -12.79 10.10
N ARG A 31 -3.51 -12.34 9.27
CA ARG A 31 -3.79 -12.97 7.98
C ARG A 31 -4.34 -11.96 6.99
N TRP A 32 -4.21 -12.30 5.73
CA TRP A 32 -4.84 -11.60 4.62
C TRP A 32 -5.69 -12.61 3.86
N ASP A 33 -6.92 -12.21 3.53
CA ASP A 33 -7.86 -13.02 2.76
C ASP A 33 -8.23 -12.27 1.49
N ALA A 34 -8.29 -12.97 0.35
CA ALA A 34 -8.77 -12.39 -0.90
C ALA A 34 -10.23 -11.96 -0.77
N ASP A 35 -10.51 -10.71 -1.13
CA ASP A 35 -11.81 -10.05 -0.98
C ASP A 35 -11.87 -8.87 -1.96
N PRO A 36 -12.65 -8.96 -3.05
CA PRO A 36 -12.74 -7.89 -4.05
C PRO A 36 -13.23 -6.54 -3.52
N ALA A 37 -13.87 -6.51 -2.35
CA ALA A 37 -14.34 -5.29 -1.69
C ALA A 37 -13.41 -4.83 -0.55
N GLY A 38 -12.29 -5.53 -0.34
CA GLY A 38 -11.36 -5.25 0.74
C GLY A 38 -10.44 -4.06 0.44
N GLY A 39 -10.02 -3.37 1.50
CA GLY A 39 -9.17 -2.17 1.43
C GLY A 39 -7.67 -2.45 1.57
N SER A 40 -7.19 -3.63 1.15
CA SER A 40 -5.76 -3.93 1.17
C SER A 40 -5.30 -4.68 -0.07
N VAL A 41 -4.03 -4.47 -0.42
CA VAL A 41 -3.37 -5.07 -1.58
C VAL A 41 -2.26 -5.97 -1.10
N ALA A 42 -2.23 -7.22 -1.58
CA ALA A 42 -1.12 -8.15 -1.36
C ALA A 42 -0.30 -8.31 -2.64
N ILE A 43 1.02 -8.26 -2.51
CA ILE A 43 1.99 -8.49 -3.60
C ILE A 43 2.89 -9.65 -3.20
N TRP A 44 3.12 -10.60 -4.09
CA TRP A 44 4.07 -11.70 -3.86
C TRP A 44 4.81 -12.10 -5.14
N PRO A 45 6.08 -12.52 -5.04
CA PRO A 45 6.78 -13.09 -6.17
C PRO A 45 6.20 -14.46 -6.53
N MET A 46 6.17 -14.79 -7.82
CA MET A 46 5.70 -16.08 -8.32
C MET A 46 6.79 -16.81 -9.10
N ASP A 47 6.80 -18.13 -8.97
CA ASP A 47 7.54 -19.02 -9.86
C ASP A 47 6.90 -18.96 -11.25
N PRO A 48 7.64 -18.52 -12.30
CA PRO A 48 7.09 -18.33 -13.62
C PRO A 48 6.74 -19.64 -14.34
N GLU A 49 7.28 -20.78 -13.92
CA GLU A 49 7.00 -22.08 -14.53
C GLU A 49 5.81 -22.77 -13.85
N LYS A 50 5.72 -22.66 -12.53
CA LYS A 50 4.69 -23.33 -11.72
C LYS A 50 3.46 -22.48 -11.45
N LEU A 51 3.59 -21.16 -11.59
CA LEU A 51 2.57 -20.17 -11.20
C LEU A 51 2.17 -20.29 -9.72
N GLU A 52 3.13 -20.64 -8.87
CA GLU A 52 2.97 -20.74 -7.42
C GLU A 52 3.75 -19.61 -6.73
N PRO A 53 3.33 -19.16 -5.52
CA PRO A 53 4.10 -18.19 -4.75
C PRO A 53 5.51 -18.71 -4.46
N SER A 54 6.52 -17.92 -4.79
CA SER A 54 7.95 -18.27 -4.57
C SER A 54 8.55 -17.55 -3.36
N GLY A 55 7.76 -16.76 -2.62
CA GLY A 55 8.20 -15.97 -1.48
C GLY A 55 7.01 -15.41 -0.68
N PRO A 56 7.27 -14.71 0.43
CA PRO A 56 6.23 -14.15 1.27
C PRO A 56 5.43 -13.06 0.53
N ALA A 57 4.16 -12.93 0.90
CA ALA A 57 3.34 -11.81 0.47
C ALA A 57 3.59 -10.57 1.35
N GLU A 58 3.72 -9.42 0.71
CA GLU A 58 3.77 -8.11 1.34
C GLU A 58 2.37 -7.49 1.22
N VAL A 59 1.84 -6.95 2.32
CA VAL A 59 0.47 -6.42 2.39
C VAL A 59 0.53 -4.92 2.63
N TYR A 60 -0.21 -4.17 1.82
CA TYR A 60 -0.32 -2.71 1.84
C TYR A 60 -1.78 -2.29 1.99
N GLY A 61 -2.02 -1.07 2.49
CA GLY A 61 -3.32 -0.43 2.29
C GLY A 61 -3.55 -0.14 0.82
N ASP A 62 -4.80 -0.19 0.36
CA ASP A 62 -5.16 0.22 -1.01
C ASP A 62 -4.87 1.70 -1.28
N TRP A 63 -4.91 2.53 -0.24
CA TRP A 63 -4.53 3.95 -0.26
C TRP A 63 -3.02 4.18 -0.41
N ASP A 64 -2.15 3.21 -0.05
CA ASP A 64 -0.68 3.33 -0.16
C ASP A 64 -0.16 2.88 -1.54
N ALA A 65 -0.79 3.43 -2.59
CA ALA A 65 -0.48 3.09 -3.98
C ALA A 65 0.97 3.35 -4.36
N ALA A 66 1.58 4.40 -3.80
CA ALA A 66 2.96 4.73 -4.07
C ALA A 66 3.92 3.62 -3.62
N ALA A 67 3.74 3.07 -2.41
CA ALA A 67 4.61 2.02 -1.90
C ALA A 67 4.43 0.71 -2.67
N TYR A 68 3.19 0.26 -2.86
CA TYR A 68 2.95 -1.05 -3.47
C TYR A 68 3.29 -1.04 -4.97
N LEU A 69 3.09 0.06 -5.70
CA LEU A 69 3.52 0.17 -7.10
C LEU A 69 5.05 0.22 -7.24
N ARG A 70 5.75 0.89 -6.32
CA ARG A 70 7.22 0.85 -6.28
C ARG A 70 7.70 -0.59 -6.11
N ARG A 71 7.07 -1.34 -5.20
CA ARG A 71 7.42 -2.74 -4.97
C ARG A 71 7.18 -3.62 -6.19
N VAL A 72 6.06 -3.44 -6.89
CA VAL A 72 5.79 -4.11 -8.18
C VAL A 72 6.94 -3.90 -9.17
N VAL A 73 7.40 -2.66 -9.32
CA VAL A 73 8.47 -2.32 -10.27
C VAL A 73 9.81 -2.94 -9.86
N GLU A 74 10.13 -2.97 -8.57
CA GLU A 74 11.31 -3.68 -8.06
C GLU A 74 11.25 -5.17 -8.42
N LEU A 75 10.12 -5.83 -8.20
CA LEU A 75 9.99 -7.28 -8.39
C LEU A 75 10.03 -7.70 -9.86
N ILE A 76 9.47 -6.91 -10.77
CA ILE A 76 9.50 -7.24 -12.21
C ILE A 76 10.85 -6.96 -12.88
N HIS A 77 11.78 -6.29 -12.19
CA HIS A 77 13.14 -5.99 -12.65
C HIS A 77 13.20 -5.48 -14.11
N PRO A 78 12.61 -4.31 -14.41
CA PRO A 78 12.59 -3.79 -15.77
C PRO A 78 14.01 -3.53 -16.27
N ASN A 79 14.27 -3.84 -17.54
CA ASN A 79 15.59 -3.62 -18.17
C ASN A 79 16.00 -2.13 -18.25
N ARG A 80 15.03 -1.22 -18.11
CA ARG A 80 15.29 0.22 -17.99
C ARG A 80 15.23 0.58 -16.52
N ARG A 81 16.16 1.43 -16.06
CA ARG A 81 16.03 2.08 -14.75
C ARG A 81 14.78 2.97 -14.78
N ILE A 82 13.74 2.56 -14.09
CA ILE A 82 12.53 3.36 -13.92
C ILE A 82 12.77 4.28 -12.73
N ASN A 83 12.75 5.58 -12.97
CA ASN A 83 12.71 6.57 -11.89
C ASN A 83 11.24 6.78 -11.53
N ILE A 84 10.79 6.20 -10.42
CA ILE A 84 9.47 6.48 -9.87
C ILE A 84 9.65 7.68 -8.93
N PRO A 85 9.15 8.88 -9.29
CA PRO A 85 9.22 10.01 -8.40
C PRO A 85 8.40 9.74 -7.13
N ASP A 86 8.87 10.27 -6.01
CA ASP A 86 8.08 10.35 -4.79
C ASP A 86 7.01 11.44 -4.97
N LEU A 87 5.86 11.03 -5.49
CA LEU A 87 4.77 11.95 -5.85
C LEU A 87 4.20 12.65 -4.62
N GLU A 88 4.10 11.97 -3.48
CA GLU A 88 3.68 12.57 -2.22
C GLU A 88 4.66 13.70 -1.83
N ALA A 89 5.97 13.40 -1.77
CA ALA A 89 6.96 14.41 -1.41
C ALA A 89 6.99 15.59 -2.39
N MET A 90 6.82 15.33 -3.69
CA MET A 90 6.75 16.37 -4.72
C MET A 90 5.52 17.26 -4.56
N ILE A 91 4.33 16.66 -4.34
CA ILE A 91 3.08 17.39 -4.14
C ILE A 91 3.13 18.22 -2.86
N ARG A 92 3.63 17.64 -1.77
CA ARG A 92 3.86 18.32 -0.50
C ARG A 92 4.79 19.51 -0.66
N ALA A 93 5.91 19.34 -1.36
CA ALA A 93 6.86 20.42 -1.64
C ALA A 93 6.25 21.52 -2.50
N ALA A 94 5.45 21.16 -3.53
CA ALA A 94 4.72 22.12 -4.36
C ALA A 94 3.72 22.94 -3.53
N ALA A 95 2.94 22.28 -2.67
CA ALA A 95 1.99 22.95 -1.78
C ALA A 95 2.70 23.93 -0.81
N LYS A 96 3.84 23.54 -0.23
CA LYS A 96 4.68 24.43 0.60
C LYS A 96 5.23 25.62 -0.18
N ALA A 97 5.47 25.47 -1.48
CA ALA A 97 5.87 26.55 -2.38
C ALA A 97 4.69 27.44 -2.85
N GLY A 98 3.46 27.13 -2.45
CA GLY A 98 2.24 27.84 -2.87
C GLY A 98 1.71 27.41 -4.24
N GLU A 99 2.27 26.34 -4.82
CA GLU A 99 1.82 25.76 -6.09
C GLU A 99 0.70 24.76 -5.81
N ASP A 100 -0.52 25.06 -6.28
CA ASP A 100 -1.68 24.18 -6.08
C ASP A 100 -1.95 23.31 -7.29
N ILE A 101 -1.52 22.04 -7.20
CA ILE A 101 -1.79 21.02 -8.22
C ILE A 101 -3.29 20.75 -8.43
N CYS A 102 -4.16 21.06 -7.45
CA CYS A 102 -5.61 20.91 -7.61
C CYS A 102 -6.19 21.83 -8.68
N THR A 103 -5.47 22.88 -9.10
CA THR A 103 -5.86 23.73 -10.25
C THR A 103 -6.03 22.93 -11.55
N TYR A 104 -5.35 21.79 -11.66
CA TYR A 104 -5.45 20.89 -12.82
C TYR A 104 -6.48 19.77 -12.64
N CYS A 105 -7.20 19.71 -11.51
CA CYS A 105 -8.19 18.67 -11.23
C CYS A 105 -9.52 18.96 -11.94
N PRO A 106 -10.03 18.07 -12.80
CA PRO A 106 -11.30 18.29 -13.50
C PRO A 106 -12.55 17.87 -12.68
N ASP A 107 -12.39 17.00 -11.66
CA ASP A 107 -13.51 16.28 -11.04
C ASP A 107 -14.01 16.88 -9.71
N CYS A 108 -13.26 17.79 -9.07
CA CYS A 108 -13.60 18.48 -7.82
C CYS A 108 -14.10 17.62 -6.63
N ASN A 109 -13.96 16.29 -6.65
CA ASN A 109 -14.35 15.41 -5.55
C ASN A 109 -13.21 15.30 -4.51
N CYS A 110 -13.18 16.24 -3.58
CA CYS A 110 -12.09 16.39 -2.61
C CYS A 110 -12.22 15.51 -1.35
N ARG A 111 -13.35 14.81 -1.15
CA ARG A 111 -13.66 14.13 0.12
C ARG A 111 -12.72 12.96 0.43
N ASP A 112 -12.42 12.15 -0.58
CA ASP A 112 -11.60 10.94 -0.46
C ASP A 112 -10.36 11.07 -1.39
N CYS A 113 -9.82 12.29 -1.49
CA CYS A 113 -8.76 12.61 -2.45
C CYS A 113 -7.38 12.45 -1.81
N ILE A 114 -6.62 11.47 -2.30
CA ILE A 114 -5.25 11.19 -1.83
C ILE A 114 -4.31 12.41 -1.92
N VAL A 115 -4.54 13.32 -2.88
CA VAL A 115 -3.74 14.54 -3.03
C VAL A 115 -3.99 15.51 -1.88
N ASN A 116 -5.19 15.55 -1.29
CA ASN A 116 -5.45 16.39 -0.12
C ASN A 116 -4.71 15.85 1.11
N GLU A 117 -4.76 14.55 1.36
CA GLU A 117 -4.01 13.92 2.47
C GLU A 117 -2.50 14.18 2.34
N TRP A 118 -1.95 14.05 1.14
CA TRP A 118 -0.52 14.31 0.90
C TRP A 118 -0.09 15.77 1.11
N LYS A 119 -1.03 16.73 1.01
CA LYS A 119 -0.75 18.14 1.26
C LYS A 119 -0.69 18.48 2.74
N GLU A 120 -1.37 17.72 3.59
CA GLU A 120 -1.44 17.95 5.05
C GLU A 120 -0.10 17.58 5.70
N ASP A 121 0.51 18.50 6.46
CA ASP A 121 1.79 18.23 7.15
C ASP A 121 1.55 17.28 8.33
N PRO A 122 2.24 16.13 8.42
CA PRO A 122 2.08 15.20 9.54
C PRO A 122 2.59 15.76 10.87
N ASP A 123 3.31 16.89 10.84
CA ASP A 123 3.87 17.58 12.01
C ASP A 123 2.98 18.75 12.50
N ASP A 124 1.82 19.01 11.88
CA ASP A 124 0.88 20.08 12.26
C ASP A 124 -0.24 19.60 13.24
N GLU A 125 -0.11 18.40 13.82
CA GLU A 125 -0.95 17.89 14.94
C GLU A 125 -0.35 18.15 16.34
#